data_AF-A0A357Z8T5-F1
#
_entry.id   AF-A0A357Z8T5-F1
#
_cell.length_a   1.000
_cell.length_b   1.000
_cell.length_c   1.000
_cell.angle_alpha   90.00
_cell.angle_beta   90.00
_cell.angle_gamma   90.00
#
_symmetry.space_group_name_H-M   'P 1'
#
loop_
_entity.id
_entity.type
_entity.pdbx_description
1 polymer ?
#
loop_
_entity_poly.entity_id
_entity_poly.type
_entity_poly.pdbx_seq_one_letter_code
_entity_poly.pdbx_strand_id
1 'polypeptide(L)'
;MSDEKQTEISEEIEWEDAETTTRSDLISCAYYAISAVEDIDLTLVSKMEANRIKTIRRQSLDIIANVIAEMHAEIFDVEEDI
;
A
#
# COMPACT_ATOMS: atom_id res chain seq x y z
N MET A 1 -13.44 -20.06 52.90
CA MET A 1 -12.02 -20.42 53.05
C MET A 1 -11.84 -21.72 52.26
N SER A 2 -11.64 -21.68 50.95
CA SER A 2 -10.54 -20.98 50.28
C SER A 2 -11.00 -20.42 48.95
N ASP A 3 -10.76 -19.13 48.75
CA ASP A 3 -11.05 -18.41 47.52
C ASP A 3 -10.16 -18.96 46.38
N GLU A 4 -10.79 -19.60 45.40
CA GLU A 4 -10.18 -19.89 44.11
C GLU A 4 -10.01 -18.56 43.38
N LYS A 5 -8.80 -18.01 43.45
CA LYS A 5 -8.40 -16.82 42.70
C LYS A 5 -8.34 -17.19 41.22
N GLN A 6 -9.49 -17.10 40.53
CA GLN A 6 -9.56 -17.03 39.07
C GLN A 6 -8.66 -15.88 38.64
N THR A 7 -7.50 -16.24 38.09
CA THR A 7 -6.61 -15.28 37.46
C THR A 7 -7.20 -15.04 36.08
N GLU A 8 -8.02 -14.00 35.96
CA GLU A 8 -8.38 -13.44 34.66
C GLU A 8 -7.08 -12.96 34.02
N ILE A 9 -6.48 -13.81 33.19
CA ILE A 9 -5.49 -13.36 32.22
C ILE A 9 -6.33 -12.64 31.16
N SER A 10 -6.55 -11.34 31.37
CA SER A 10 -6.91 -10.47 30.27
C SER A 10 -5.68 -10.40 29.37
N GLU A 11 -5.61 -11.30 28.40
CA GLU A 11 -4.80 -11.07 27.20
C GLU A 11 -5.44 -9.87 26.50
N GLU A 12 -5.06 -8.68 26.95
CA GLU A 12 -5.16 -7.47 26.16
C GLU A 12 -4.29 -7.73 24.93
N ILE A 13 -4.90 -8.27 23.88
CA ILE A 13 -4.30 -8.34 22.56
C ILE A 13 -4.08 -6.89 22.18
N GLU A 14 -2.86 -6.42 22.40
CA GLU A 14 -2.34 -5.19 21.83
C GLU A 14 -2.34 -5.43 20.33
N TRP A 15 -3.44 -5.06 19.67
CA TRP A 15 -3.52 -4.97 18.21
C TRP A 15 -2.61 -3.81 17.81
N GLU A 16 -1.29 -4.01 17.87
CA GLU A 16 -0.32 -3.11 17.26
C GLU A 16 -0.71 -2.98 15.78
N ASP A 17 -1.27 -1.82 15.44
CA ASP A 17 -1.47 -1.27 14.10
C ASP A 17 -1.42 -2.29 12.97
N ALA A 18 -2.45 -3.14 12.87
CA ALA A 18 -2.64 -3.93 11.67
C ALA A 18 -2.70 -2.94 10.50
N GLU A 19 -1.72 -3.00 9.60
CA GLU A 19 -1.67 -2.18 8.39
C GLU A 19 -3.04 -2.28 7.69
N THR A 20 -3.86 -1.24 7.84
CA THR A 20 -5.22 -1.23 7.29
C THR A 20 -5.21 -1.22 5.76
N THR A 21 -4.06 -0.97 5.16
CA THR A 21 -3.84 -0.93 3.72
C THR A 21 -2.81 -1.99 3.34
N THR A 22 -3.22 -2.99 2.59
CA THR A 22 -2.32 -4.03 2.12
C THR A 22 -1.52 -3.56 0.89
N ARG A 23 -0.40 -4.24 0.59
CA ARG A 23 0.35 -4.05 -0.67
C ARG A 23 -0.55 -4.17 -1.91
N SER A 24 -1.52 -5.09 -1.87
CA SER A 24 -2.52 -5.27 -2.93
C SER A 24 -3.41 -4.04 -3.09
N ASP A 25 -3.80 -3.40 -1.98
CA ASP A 25 -4.63 -2.19 -2.00
C ASP A 25 -3.87 -1.00 -2.61
N LEU A 26 -2.57 -0.86 -2.29
CA LEU A 26 -1.71 0.18 -2.86
C LEU A 26 -1.56 0.02 -4.38
N ILE A 27 -1.24 -1.20 -4.84
CA ILE A 27 -1.11 -1.49 -6.27
C ILE A 27 -2.45 -1.27 -6.99
N SER A 28 -3.54 -1.78 -6.41
CA SER A 28 -4.87 -1.65 -7.01
C SER A 28 -5.30 -0.19 -7.12
N CYS A 29 -5.11 0.60 -6.05
CA CYS A 29 -5.43 2.03 -6.04
C CYS A 29 -4.63 2.79 -7.10
N ALA A 30 -3.31 2.56 -7.17
CA ALA A 30 -2.45 3.20 -8.16
C ALA A 30 -2.84 2.81 -9.60
N TYR A 31 -3.16 1.54 -9.83
CA TYR A 31 -3.63 1.03 -11.12
C TYR A 31 -4.95 1.67 -11.56
N TYR A 32 -5.94 1.76 -10.66
CA TYR A 32 -7.22 2.41 -10.96
C TYR A 32 -7.04 3.89 -11.25
N ALA A 33 -6.14 4.57 -10.54
CA ALA A 33 -5.82 5.98 -10.80
C ALA A 33 -5.19 6.20 -12.18
N ILE A 34 -4.30 5.29 -12.64
CA ILE A 34 -3.76 5.33 -14.02
C ILE A 34 -4.87 5.10 -15.03
N SER A 35 -5.63 4.02 -14.86
CA SER A 35 -6.69 3.61 -15.80
C SER A 35 -7.73 4.70 -15.97
N ALA A 36 -8.07 5.43 -14.90
CA ALA A 36 -9.02 6.54 -14.95
C ALA A 36 -8.56 7.72 -15.84
N VAL A 37 -7.26 7.82 -16.15
CA VAL A 37 -6.70 8.95 -16.88
C VAL A 37 -5.90 8.56 -18.12
N GLU A 38 -5.75 7.28 -18.47
CA GLU A 38 -4.85 6.83 -19.54
C GLU A 38 -5.32 7.25 -20.94
N ASP A 39 -6.62 7.14 -21.20
CA ASP A 39 -7.23 7.43 -22.51
C ASP A 39 -7.61 8.90 -22.71
N ILE A 40 -7.35 9.76 -21.72
CA ILE A 40 -7.60 11.18 -21.86
C ILE A 40 -6.62 11.77 -22.88
N ASP A 41 -7.16 12.24 -24.01
CA ASP A 41 -6.41 13.01 -24.98
C ASP A 41 -5.97 14.35 -24.37
N LEU A 42 -4.67 14.48 -24.12
CA LEU A 42 -4.07 15.66 -23.49
C LEU A 42 -4.16 16.92 -24.36
N THR A 43 -4.48 16.79 -25.65
CA THR A 43 -4.67 17.93 -26.55
C THR A 43 -6.04 18.58 -26.40
N LEU A 44 -7.00 17.88 -25.78
CA LEU A 44 -8.38 18.35 -25.56
C LEU A 44 -8.61 18.98 -24.19
N VAL A 45 -7.57 19.07 -23.35
CA VAL A 45 -7.65 19.62 -21.99
C VAL A 45 -6.71 20.82 -21.83
N SER A 46 -6.90 21.59 -20.77
CA SER A 46 -5.99 22.71 -20.47
C SER A 46 -4.57 22.21 -20.13
N LYS A 47 -3.56 23.06 -20.32
CA LYS A 47 -2.18 22.77 -19.90
C LYS A 47 -2.08 22.40 -18.41
N MET A 48 -2.90 23.01 -17.57
CA MET A 48 -2.93 22.71 -16.14
C MET A 48 -3.45 21.30 -15.86
N GLU A 49 -4.53 20.88 -16.51
CA GLU A 49 -5.10 19.53 -16.39
C GLU A 49 -4.15 18.48 -16.97
N ALA A 50 -3.55 18.75 -18.14
CA ALA A 50 -2.56 17.87 -18.74
C ALA A 50 -1.38 17.60 -17.79
N ASN A 51 -0.91 18.63 -17.08
CA ASN A 51 0.13 18.46 -16.07
C ASN A 51 -0.33 17.61 -14.88
N ARG A 52 -1.57 17.79 -14.41
CA ARG A 52 -2.15 16.95 -13.34
C ARG A 52 -2.25 15.48 -13.76
N ILE A 53 -2.74 15.21 -14.98
CA ILE A 53 -2.83 13.86 -15.52
C ILE A 53 -1.44 13.21 -15.60
N LYS A 54 -0.44 13.93 -16.10
CA LYS A 54 0.96 13.44 -16.12
C LYS A 54 1.48 13.13 -14.72
N THR A 55 1.18 13.98 -13.75
CA THR A 55 1.55 13.76 -12.34
C THR A 55 0.89 12.51 -11.78
N ILE A 56 -0.41 12.29 -12.01
CA ILE A 56 -1.13 11.08 -11.59
C ILE A 56 -0.46 9.84 -12.17
N ARG A 57 -0.24 9.81 -13.49
CA ARG A 57 0.41 8.68 -14.17
C ARG A 57 1.79 8.38 -13.57
N ARG A 58 2.61 9.41 -13.35
CA ARG A 58 3.95 9.23 -12.77
C ARG A 58 3.89 8.69 -11.34
N GLN A 59 3.10 9.32 -10.47
CA GLN A 59 3.01 8.94 -9.06
C GLN A 59 2.47 7.53 -8.88
N SER A 60 1.46 7.14 -9.66
CA SER A 60 0.96 5.77 -9.63
C SER A 60 2.01 4.75 -10.05
N LEU A 61 2.83 5.05 -11.07
CA LEU A 61 3.95 4.19 -11.46
C LEU A 61 5.00 4.09 -10.36
N ASP A 62 5.34 5.21 -9.70
CA ASP A 62 6.30 5.22 -8.59
C ASP A 62 5.81 4.36 -7.43
N ILE A 63 4.52 4.45 -7.07
CA ILE A 63 3.91 3.62 -6.02
C ILE A 63 4.00 2.13 -6.37
N ILE A 64 3.59 1.75 -7.59
CA ILE A 64 3.63 0.35 -8.03
C ILE A 64 5.07 -0.18 -8.03
N ALA A 65 6.03 0.61 -8.52
CA ALA A 65 7.43 0.23 -8.58
C ALA A 65 8.02 -0.01 -7.18
N ASN A 66 7.74 0.88 -6.23
CA ASN A 66 8.22 0.74 -4.86
C ASN A 66 7.65 -0.51 -4.18
N VAL A 67 6.34 -0.73 -4.26
CA VAL A 67 5.71 -1.91 -3.63
C VAL A 67 6.24 -3.21 -4.26
N ILE A 68 6.46 -3.25 -5.58
CA ILE A 68 7.07 -4.42 -6.23
C ILE A 68 8.51 -4.61 -5.77
N ALA A 69 9.29 -3.54 -5.61
CA ALA A 69 10.67 -3.61 -5.15
C ALA A 69 10.75 -4.14 -3.70
N GLU A 70 9.88 -3.66 -2.81
CA GLU A 70 9.77 -4.15 -1.44
C GLU A 70 9.43 -5.65 -1.42
N MET A 71 8.41 -6.06 -2.18
CA MET A 71 8.03 -7.47 -2.28
C MET A 71 9.15 -8.33 -2.85
N HIS A 72 9.89 -7.83 -3.84
CA HIS A 72 11.03 -8.56 -4.40
C HIS A 72 12.14 -8.73 -3.36
N ALA A 73 12.50 -7.65 -2.65
CA ALA A 73 13.52 -7.69 -1.61
C ALA A 73 13.13 -8.66 -0.49
N GLU A 74 11.88 -8.64 -0.04
CA GLU A 74 11.37 -9.56 0.99
C GLU A 74 11.38 -11.03 0.56
N ILE A 75 11.14 -11.32 -0.72
CA ILE A 75 11.07 -12.71 -1.22
C ILE A 75 12.46 -13.25 -1.56
N PHE A 76 13.35 -12.41 -2.08
CA PHE A 76 14.59 -12.85 -2.72
C PHE A 76 15.87 -12.32 -2.07
N ASP A 77 15.84 -11.19 -1.34
CA ASP A 77 17.04 -10.58 -0.75
C ASP A 77 17.21 -10.89 0.76
N VAL A 78 16.37 -11.76 1.32
CA VAL A 78 16.42 -12.20 2.75
C VAL A 78 17.44 -13.35 2.97
N GLU A 79 18.18 -13.76 1.94
CA GLU A 79 19.20 -14.85 2.01
C GLU A 79 20.62 -14.39 2.46
N GLU A 80 20.79 -13.24 3.11
CA GLU A 80 22.06 -12.83 3.74
C GLU A 80 21.97 -12.75 5.28
N ASP A 81 21.62 -13.87 5.93
CA ASP A 81 21.84 -14.08 7.38
C ASP A 81 22.15 -15.57 7.67
N ILE A 82 23.24 -16.10 7.07
CA ILE A 82 23.88 -17.39 7.46
C ILE A 82 25.27 -17.15 8.04
#